data_AF-A0AAQ3XE23-F1
#
_entry.id   AF-A0AAQ3XE23-F1
#
_cell.length_a   1.000
_cell.length_b   1.000
_cell.length_c   1.000
_cell.angle_alpha   90.00
_cell.angle_beta   90.00
_cell.angle_gamma   90.00
#
_symmetry.space_group_name_H-M   'P 1'
#
loop_
_entity.id
_entity.type
_entity.pdbx_description
1 polymer ?
#
loop_
_entity_poly.entity_id
_entity_poly.type
_entity_poly.pdbx_seq_one_letter_code
_entity_poly.pdbx_strand_id
1 'polypeptide(L)'
;MDRISQSLCTKLPVEVVEGKRRPLVPLQAAKLASGAGITLRQHFPILPRWKDYKDDEGLLKEYIGRLGAQFNMDTNSEPVKAACYDFLKCAQRQVRYKLKLAYFNGILANEVRATSPLDSISNKQWQALVDMWSEPKH
;
A
#
# COMPACT_ATOMS: atom_id res chain seq x y z
N MET A 1 16.83 -35.12 26.56
CA MET A 1 17.35 -34.63 25.26
C MET A 1 16.23 -33.81 24.65
N ASP A 2 16.18 -32.54 25.03
CA ASP A 2 15.04 -31.65 24.84
C ASP A 2 14.74 -31.34 23.38
N ARG A 3 13.43 -31.29 23.10
CA ARG A 3 12.80 -30.83 21.86
C ARG A 3 13.37 -29.48 21.44
N ILE A 4 14.24 -29.46 20.44
CA ILE A 4 14.48 -28.25 19.65
C ILE A 4 13.39 -28.21 18.58
N SER A 5 12.19 -27.78 18.96
CA SER A 5 11.24 -27.23 17.98
C SER A 5 11.79 -25.87 17.54
N GLN A 6 12.74 -25.90 16.60
CA GLN A 6 12.95 -24.77 15.70
C GLN A 6 11.63 -24.56 14.98
N SER A 7 10.83 -23.63 15.51
CA SER A 7 9.61 -23.17 14.86
C SER A 7 9.99 -22.63 13.49
N LEU A 8 9.78 -23.44 12.44
CA LEU A 8 9.77 -22.95 11.07
C LEU A 8 8.72 -21.83 11.04
N CYS A 9 9.17 -20.58 11.02
CA CYS A 9 8.32 -19.43 10.76
C CYS A 9 7.83 -19.55 9.31
N THR A 10 6.87 -20.44 9.10
CA THR A 10 6.28 -20.73 7.81
C THR A 10 5.42 -19.53 7.47
N LYS A 11 5.82 -18.79 6.43
CA LYS A 11 5.02 -17.68 5.90
C LYS A 11 3.62 -18.19 5.58
N LEU A 12 2.60 -17.40 5.89
CA LEU A 12 1.23 -17.77 5.62
C LEU A 12 1.04 -17.98 4.10
N PRO A 13 0.56 -19.15 3.65
CA PRO A 13 0.25 -19.36 2.25
C PRO A 13 -0.90 -18.44 1.82
N VAL A 14 -0.74 -17.85 0.65
CA VAL A 14 -1.71 -16.97 0.03
C VAL A 14 -1.87 -17.42 -1.41
N GLU A 15 -3.06 -17.92 -1.71
CA GLU A 15 -3.43 -18.35 -3.06
C GLU A 15 -4.52 -17.42 -3.59
N VAL A 16 -4.29 -16.85 -4.78
CA VAL A 16 -5.26 -16.01 -5.47
C VAL A 16 -5.67 -16.72 -6.75
N VAL A 17 -6.94 -17.09 -6.83
CA VAL A 17 -7.52 -17.71 -8.03
C VAL A 17 -7.66 -16.66 -9.13
N GLU A 18 -7.46 -17.07 -10.38
CA GLU A 18 -7.66 -16.21 -11.54
C GLU A 18 -9.03 -15.54 -11.54
N GLY A 19 -9.06 -14.26 -11.94
CA GLY A 19 -10.27 -13.43 -11.91
C GLY A 19 -10.74 -13.01 -10.52
N LYS A 20 -10.10 -13.47 -9.44
CA LYS A 20 -10.39 -13.01 -8.05
C LYS A 20 -9.37 -11.97 -7.62
N ARG A 21 -9.87 -10.93 -6.93
CA ARG A 21 -9.03 -9.85 -6.37
C ARG A 21 -8.42 -10.19 -5.00
N ARG A 22 -8.85 -11.29 -4.39
CA ARG A 22 -8.48 -11.68 -3.02
C ARG A 22 -8.42 -13.20 -2.91
N PRO A 23 -7.63 -13.73 -1.96
CA PRO A 23 -7.69 -15.14 -1.59
C PRO A 23 -9.09 -15.55 -1.19
N LEU A 24 -9.46 -16.80 -1.50
CA LEU A 24 -10.78 -17.35 -1.13
C LEU A 24 -10.87 -17.58 0.38
N VAL A 25 -9.77 -17.93 1.02
CA VAL A 25 -9.70 -18.15 2.46
C VAL A 25 -9.79 -16.79 3.18
N PRO A 26 -10.84 -16.51 3.96
CA PRO A 26 -11.06 -15.19 4.55
C PRO A 26 -9.90 -14.72 5.45
N LEU A 27 -9.32 -15.64 6.22
CA LEU A 27 -8.18 -15.34 7.09
C LEU A 27 -6.94 -14.91 6.30
N GLN A 28 -6.65 -15.59 5.17
CA GLN A 28 -5.54 -15.22 4.29
C GLN A 28 -5.79 -13.86 3.65
N ALA A 29 -7.01 -13.63 3.14
CA ALA A 29 -7.40 -12.35 2.55
C ALA A 29 -7.28 -11.19 3.55
N ALA A 30 -7.74 -11.38 4.78
CA ALA A 30 -7.65 -10.36 5.83
C ALA A 30 -6.20 -10.05 6.21
N LYS A 31 -5.37 -11.08 6.43
CA LYS A 31 -3.95 -10.90 6.76
C LYS A 31 -3.18 -10.24 5.63
N LEU A 32 -3.40 -10.68 4.39
CA LEU A 32 -2.80 -10.08 3.19
C LEU A 32 -3.20 -8.62 3.06
N ALA A 33 -4.49 -8.29 3.17
CA ALA A 33 -4.98 -6.91 3.07
C ALA A 33 -4.35 -5.99 4.14
N SER A 34 -4.22 -6.48 5.37
CA SER A 34 -3.58 -5.75 6.47
C SER A 34 -2.09 -5.54 6.20
N GLY A 35 -1.36 -6.59 5.84
CA GLY A 35 0.08 -6.52 5.52
C GLY A 35 0.38 -5.64 4.31
N ALA A 36 -0.45 -5.74 3.27
CA ALA A 36 -0.43 -4.88 2.09
C ALA A 36 -0.58 -3.40 2.43
N GLY A 37 -1.56 -3.06 3.29
CA GLY A 37 -1.77 -1.69 3.73
C GLY A 37 -0.66 -1.15 4.62
N ILE A 38 -0.09 -1.97 5.51
CA ILE A 38 1.03 -1.59 6.38
C ILE A 38 2.29 -1.34 5.55
N THR A 39 2.63 -2.29 4.67
CA THR A 39 3.79 -2.20 3.76
C THR A 39 3.77 -0.90 2.96
N LEU A 40 2.62 -0.54 2.37
CA LEU A 40 2.47 0.71 1.63
C LEU A 40 2.76 1.94 2.52
N ARG A 41 2.15 2.01 3.71
CA ARG A 41 2.28 3.18 4.60
C ARG A 41 3.69 3.41 5.13
N GLN A 42 4.44 2.34 5.32
CA GLN A 42 5.77 2.38 5.94
C GLN A 42 6.90 2.56 4.94
N HIS A 43 6.76 2.01 3.74
CA HIS A 43 7.88 1.86 2.82
C HIS A 43 7.67 2.52 1.45
N PHE A 44 6.45 2.90 1.10
CA PHE A 44 6.15 3.39 -0.23
C PHE A 44 5.73 4.85 -0.23
N PRO A 45 6.11 5.59 -1.29
CA PRO A 45 5.63 6.96 -1.49
C PRO A 45 4.11 6.94 -1.62
N ILE A 46 3.41 7.97 -1.12
CA ILE A 46 1.97 8.16 -1.37
C ILE A 46 1.81 9.07 -2.59
N LEU A 47 1.56 8.49 -3.76
CA LEU A 47 1.50 9.23 -5.02
C LEU A 47 0.16 9.97 -5.21
N PRO A 48 0.11 11.07 -5.98
CA PRO A 48 -1.14 11.76 -6.32
C PRO A 48 -2.09 10.93 -7.18
N ARG A 49 -1.60 10.08 -8.10
CA ARG A 49 -2.46 9.20 -8.91
C ARG A 49 -2.07 7.74 -8.71
N TRP A 50 -3.06 6.87 -8.60
CA TRP A 50 -2.83 5.42 -8.44
C TRP A 50 -2.19 4.79 -9.68
N LYS A 51 -2.41 5.37 -10.86
CA LYS A 51 -1.82 4.92 -12.12
C LYS A 51 -0.31 5.10 -12.15
N ASP A 52 0.21 6.11 -11.43
CA ASP A 52 1.65 6.37 -11.37
C ASP A 52 2.43 5.16 -10.77
N TYR A 53 1.81 4.35 -9.89
CA TYR A 53 2.44 3.09 -9.43
C TYR A 53 2.45 1.98 -10.47
N LYS A 54 1.55 2.02 -11.45
CA LYS A 54 1.51 1.02 -12.53
C LYS A 54 2.53 1.36 -13.59
N ASP A 55 2.67 2.64 -13.86
CA ASP A 55 3.63 3.16 -14.84
C ASP A 55 5.08 2.99 -14.33
N ASP A 56 5.26 2.93 -13.00
CA ASP A 56 6.52 2.54 -12.35
C ASP A 56 6.55 1.03 -12.01
N GLU A 57 7.03 0.23 -12.97
CA GLU A 57 7.21 -1.22 -12.77
C GLU A 57 8.14 -1.56 -11.61
N GLY A 58 9.12 -0.69 -11.31
CA GLY A 58 10.07 -0.89 -10.22
C GLY A 58 9.39 -0.84 -8.85
N LEU A 59 8.55 0.19 -8.63
CA LEU A 59 7.77 0.32 -7.40
C LEU A 59 6.80 -0.84 -7.20
N LEU A 60 6.09 -1.25 -8.25
CA LEU A 60 5.16 -2.37 -8.14
C LEU A 60 5.89 -3.68 -7.83
N LYS A 61 7.04 -3.93 -8.49
CA LYS A 61 7.88 -5.11 -8.24
C LYS A 61 8.45 -5.12 -6.82
N GLU A 62 8.91 -3.97 -6.32
CA GLU A 62 9.38 -3.87 -4.93
C GLU A 62 8.25 -4.15 -3.94
N TYR A 63 7.05 -3.60 -4.19
CA TYR A 63 5.88 -3.80 -3.34
C TYR A 63 5.50 -5.28 -3.24
N ILE A 64 5.41 -5.95 -4.39
CA ILE A 64 5.11 -7.39 -4.47
C ILE A 64 6.24 -8.20 -3.82
N GLY A 65 7.51 -7.82 -4.04
CA GLY A 65 8.65 -8.48 -3.41
C GLY A 65 8.61 -8.43 -1.88
N ARG A 66 8.24 -7.27 -1.30
CA ARG A 66 8.05 -7.13 0.15
C ARG A 66 6.88 -7.97 0.67
N LEU A 67 5.80 -8.10 -0.09
CA LEU A 67 4.71 -9.00 0.26
C LEU A 67 5.11 -10.47 0.14
N GLY A 68 5.92 -10.84 -0.85
CA GLY A 68 6.50 -12.19 -0.95
C GLY A 68 7.51 -12.50 0.16
N ALA A 69 8.10 -11.47 0.78
CA ALA A 69 8.88 -11.63 1.99
C ALA A 69 8.00 -11.94 3.22
N GLN A 70 6.75 -11.47 3.26
CA GLN A 70 5.81 -11.65 4.39
C GLN A 70 4.91 -12.89 4.23
N PHE A 71 4.51 -13.21 3.01
CA PHE A 71 3.55 -14.27 2.67
C PHE A 71 4.18 -15.29 1.73
N ASN A 72 3.71 -16.53 1.78
CA ASN A 72 4.08 -17.55 0.80
C ASN A 72 3.09 -17.46 -0.37
N MET A 73 3.48 -16.71 -1.41
CA MET A 73 2.66 -16.47 -2.60
C MET A 73 3.53 -16.49 -3.86
N ASP A 74 2.95 -16.89 -4.99
CA ASP A 74 3.63 -16.80 -6.29
C ASP A 74 3.60 -15.36 -6.81
N THR A 75 4.69 -14.63 -6.53
CA THR A 75 4.87 -13.23 -6.96
C THR A 75 4.93 -13.05 -8.48
N ASN A 76 5.18 -14.13 -9.23
CA ASN A 76 5.25 -14.09 -10.68
C ASN A 76 3.89 -14.34 -11.34
N SER A 77 2.93 -14.91 -10.59
CA SER A 77 1.59 -15.19 -11.10
C SER A 77 0.80 -13.90 -11.35
N GLU A 78 0.14 -13.83 -12.51
CA GLU A 78 -0.71 -12.70 -12.87
C GLU A 78 -1.87 -12.45 -11.88
N PRO A 79 -2.56 -13.47 -11.33
CA PRO A 79 -3.59 -13.26 -10.31
C PRO A 79 -3.05 -12.58 -9.04
N VAL A 80 -1.86 -12.96 -8.56
CA VAL A 80 -1.25 -12.34 -7.37
C VAL A 80 -0.83 -10.90 -7.67
N LYS A 81 -0.23 -10.63 -8.84
CA LYS A 81 0.12 -9.26 -9.26
C LYS A 81 -1.12 -8.37 -9.31
N ALA A 82 -2.20 -8.86 -9.93
CA ALA A 82 -3.46 -8.13 -10.02
C ALA A 82 -4.07 -7.84 -8.64
N ALA A 83 -4.08 -8.83 -7.73
CA ALA A 83 -4.55 -8.64 -6.37
C ALA A 83 -3.69 -7.64 -5.59
N CYS A 84 -2.36 -7.74 -5.65
CA CYS A 84 -1.44 -6.81 -5.00
C CYS A 84 -1.66 -5.38 -5.50
N TYR A 85 -1.85 -5.20 -6.81
CA TYR A 85 -2.16 -3.91 -7.40
C TYR A 85 -3.49 -3.32 -6.92
N ASP A 86 -4.54 -4.14 -6.80
CA ASP A 86 -5.82 -3.72 -6.26
C ASP A 86 -5.71 -3.31 -4.78
N PHE A 87 -4.92 -4.04 -3.98
CA PHE A 87 -4.64 -3.65 -2.59
C PHE A 87 -3.88 -2.32 -2.51
N LEU A 88 -2.87 -2.13 -3.35
CA LEU A 88 -2.08 -0.90 -3.45
C LEU A 88 -2.99 0.30 -3.73
N LYS A 89 -3.85 0.19 -4.75
CA LYS A 89 -4.84 1.21 -5.12
C LYS A 89 -5.79 1.54 -3.96
N CYS A 90 -6.34 0.53 -3.30
CA CYS A 90 -7.27 0.73 -2.18
C CYS A 90 -6.58 1.38 -0.98
N ALA A 91 -5.40 0.88 -0.61
CA ALA A 91 -4.65 1.37 0.54
C ALA A 91 -4.19 2.82 0.32
N GLN A 92 -3.67 3.15 -0.87
CA GLN A 92 -3.28 4.52 -1.21
C GLN A 92 -4.47 5.48 -1.14
N ARG A 93 -5.63 5.09 -1.71
CA ARG A 93 -6.85 5.91 -1.64
C ARG A 93 -7.24 6.21 -0.19
N GLN A 94 -7.18 5.19 0.68
CA GLN A 94 -7.52 5.34 2.10
C GLN A 94 -6.52 6.25 2.83
N VAL A 95 -5.22 6.09 2.59
CA VAL A 95 -4.18 6.94 3.19
C VAL A 95 -4.37 8.40 2.76
N ARG A 96 -4.57 8.65 1.46
CA ARG A 96 -4.82 9.99 0.93
C ARG A 96 -6.07 10.63 1.51
N TYR A 97 -7.17 9.87 1.61
CA TYR A 97 -8.40 10.39 2.20
C TYR A 97 -8.17 10.83 3.65
N LYS A 98 -7.51 10.01 4.47
CA LYS A 98 -7.20 10.34 5.86
C LYS A 98 -6.28 11.55 5.97
N LEU A 99 -5.27 11.65 5.10
CA LEU A 99 -4.37 12.81 5.06
C LEU A 99 -5.09 14.09 4.68
N LYS A 100 -5.90 14.06 3.60
CA LYS A 100 -6.70 15.22 3.16
C LYS A 100 -7.65 15.66 4.27
N LEU A 101 -8.32 14.71 4.92
CA LEU A 101 -9.25 15.00 6.01
C LEU A 101 -8.57 15.64 7.22
N ALA A 102 -7.38 15.18 7.60
CA ALA A 102 -6.68 15.63 8.81
C ALA A 102 -5.90 16.95 8.62
N TYR A 103 -5.39 17.20 7.42
CA TYR A 103 -4.36 18.25 7.20
C TYR A 103 -4.66 19.20 6.03
N PHE A 104 -5.83 19.11 5.40
CA PHE A 104 -6.17 19.97 4.27
C PHE A 104 -7.62 20.48 4.35
N ASN A 105 -8.58 19.59 4.56
CA ASN A 105 -9.99 19.96 4.61
C ASN A 105 -10.27 20.93 5.76
N GLY A 106 -10.88 22.08 5.45
CA GLY A 106 -11.24 23.09 6.44
C GLY A 106 -10.08 23.99 6.88
N ILE A 107 -8.89 23.80 6.32
CA ILE A 107 -7.73 24.68 6.53
C ILE A 107 -7.71 25.72 5.41
N LEU A 108 -7.45 26.98 5.75
CA LEU A 108 -7.30 28.03 4.76
C LEU A 108 -6.04 27.80 3.93
N ALA A 109 -6.07 28.14 2.65
CA ALA A 109 -4.97 27.82 1.72
C ALA A 109 -3.61 28.40 2.16
N ASN A 110 -3.61 29.56 2.81
CA ASN A 110 -2.41 30.21 3.36
C ASN A 110 -1.87 29.54 4.66
N GLU A 111 -2.67 28.67 5.29
CA GLU A 111 -2.33 27.98 6.54
C GLU A 111 -2.02 26.48 6.31
N VAL A 112 -2.17 25.99 5.07
CA VAL A 112 -1.77 24.62 4.73
C VAL A 112 -0.27 24.46 4.95
N ARG A 113 0.10 23.40 5.67
CA ARG A 113 1.49 23.14 6.04
C ARG A 113 2.35 22.97 4.78
N ALA A 114 3.49 23.66 4.74
CA ALA A 114 4.48 23.49 3.68
C ALA A 114 5.31 22.20 3.84
N THR A 115 5.37 21.65 5.05
CA THR A 115 6.14 20.44 5.38
C THR A 115 5.21 19.25 5.63
N SER A 116 5.75 18.05 5.36
CA SER A 116 5.01 16.81 5.55
C SER A 116 4.61 16.63 7.02
N PRO A 117 3.33 16.32 7.30
CA PRO A 117 2.88 16.02 8.65
C PRO A 117 3.28 14.62 9.13
N LEU A 118 3.78 13.75 8.24
CA LEU A 118 4.17 12.37 8.53
C LEU A 118 5.63 12.12 8.14
N ASP A 119 6.38 11.46 9.02
CA ASP A 119 7.78 11.09 8.75
C ASP A 119 7.92 10.11 7.57
N SER A 120 6.87 9.34 7.27
CA SER A 120 6.87 8.40 6.14
C SER A 120 6.65 9.05 4.77
N ILE A 121 6.33 10.36 4.73
CA ILE A 121 6.08 11.11 3.50
C ILE A 121 7.12 12.22 3.40
N SER A 122 7.83 12.29 2.28
CA SER A 122 8.76 13.40 2.04
C SER A 122 8.02 14.70 1.77
N ASN A 123 8.65 15.85 2.07
CA ASN A 123 8.07 17.16 1.78
C ASN A 123 7.67 17.33 0.30
N LYS A 124 8.45 16.76 -0.64
CA LYS A 124 8.13 16.79 -2.07
C LYS A 124 6.83 16.05 -2.40
N GLN A 125 6.64 14.88 -1.80
CA GLN A 125 5.41 14.08 -1.99
C GLN A 125 4.21 14.77 -1.34
N TRP A 126 4.40 15.33 -0.15
CA TRP A 126 3.37 16.12 0.51
C TRP A 126 2.92 17.31 -0.34
N GLN A 127 3.87 18.08 -0.88
CA GLN A 127 3.55 19.21 -1.75
C GLN A 127 2.77 18.77 -2.99
N ALA A 128 3.19 17.69 -3.66
CA ALA A 128 2.48 17.16 -4.81
C ALA A 128 1.03 16.74 -4.49
N LEU A 129 0.76 16.30 -3.25
CA LEU A 129 -0.60 15.99 -2.79
C LEU A 129 -1.42 17.26 -2.55
N VAL A 130 -0.83 18.27 -1.90
CA VAL A 130 -1.45 19.57 -1.65
C VAL A 130 -1.80 20.28 -2.96
N ASP A 131 -0.87 20.29 -3.91
CA ASP A 131 -1.07 20.90 -5.23
C ASP A 131 -2.27 20.26 -5.95
N MET A 132 -2.30 18.93 -6.01
CA MET A 132 -3.41 18.18 -6.60
C MET A 132 -4.73 18.44 -5.88
N TRP A 133 -4.77 18.54 -4.55
CA TRP A 133 -6.00 18.81 -3.80
C TRP A 133 -6.50 20.25 -3.93
N SER A 134 -5.62 21.16 -4.31
CA SER A 134 -5.96 22.57 -4.57
C SER A 134 -6.60 22.77 -5.95
N GLU A 135 -6.50 21.78 -6.85
CA GLU A 135 -7.19 21.82 -8.13
C GLU A 135 -8.71 21.66 -7.95
N PRO A 136 -9.55 22.48 -8.62
CA PRO A 136 -11.00 22.46 -8.45
C PRO A 136 -11.69 21.13 -8.85
N LYS A 137 -10.95 20.21 -9.47
CA LYS A 137 -11.44 18.86 -9.80
C LYS A 137 -11.46 17.90 -8.61
N HIS A 138 -10.87 18.25 -7.46
CA HIS A 138 -10.48 17.29 -6.41
C HIS A 138 -11.03 17.51 -4.99
#